data_AF-H1VDM4-F1
#
_entry.id   AF-H1VDM4-F1
#
_cell.length_a   1.000
_cell.length_b   1.000
_cell.length_c   1.000
_cell.angle_alpha   90.00
_cell.angle_beta   90.00
_cell.angle_gamma   90.00
#
_symmetry.space_group_name_H-M   'P 1'
#
loop_
_entity.id
_entity.type
_entity.pdbx_description
1 polymer ?
#
loop_
_entity_poly.entity_id
_entity_poly.type
_entity_poly.pdbx_seq_one_letter_code
_entity_poly.pdbx_strand_id
1 'polypeptide(L)'
;MTLIANSVLHSGGLKPTGKGRGKCGGGGKGQVYVRRGKSHGRVGILYAYYFPKVRWAKGDDNGHRHYWASTVVWIKQWGSPASDISFGPSNAGADKATHPKVQIHDNAMSPFKGEDGDSVYDRTLVSWTSLPVEASEALADANYYASQVPFTDANFQSQLDAAYQDDFYDDVPEEPVCKK
;
A
#
# COMPACT_ATOMS: atom_id res chain seq x y z
N MET A 1 -0.58 13.71 -17.49
CA MET A 1 -0.53 13.25 -16.07
C MET A 1 0.87 12.73 -15.89
N THR A 2 1.66 13.48 -15.14
CA THR A 2 3.12 13.42 -15.18
C THR A 2 3.63 12.10 -14.62
N LEU A 3 4.49 11.45 -15.41
CA LEU A 3 5.25 10.28 -15.00
C LEU A 3 6.13 10.66 -13.80
N ILE A 4 6.14 9.83 -12.76
CA ILE A 4 7.32 9.73 -11.89
C ILE A 4 8.22 8.69 -12.54
N ALA A 5 8.86 9.10 -13.63
CA ALA A 5 10.01 8.43 -14.22
C ALA A 5 10.75 9.49 -15.05
N ASN A 6 11.99 9.79 -14.65
CA ASN A 6 12.97 10.68 -15.32
C ASN A 6 12.73 12.20 -15.32
N SER A 7 11.81 12.74 -14.53
CA SER A 7 11.82 14.18 -14.23
C SER A 7 11.23 14.44 -12.85
N VAL A 8 11.84 15.35 -12.10
CA VAL A 8 11.42 15.80 -10.76
C VAL A 8 10.09 16.54 -10.86
N LEU A 9 9.01 15.80 -11.03
CA LEU A 9 7.65 16.33 -11.07
C LEU A 9 6.74 15.42 -10.25
N HIS A 10 6.51 15.81 -9.00
CA HIS A 10 5.44 15.26 -8.19
C HIS A 10 4.09 15.52 -8.85
N SER A 11 3.17 14.56 -8.75
CA SER A 11 1.78 14.81 -9.08
C SER A 11 1.29 15.97 -8.22
N GLY A 12 0.88 17.09 -8.81
CA GLY A 12 0.28 18.23 -8.11
C GLY A 12 -1.11 17.96 -7.53
N GLY A 13 -1.58 16.70 -7.52
CA GLY A 13 -2.86 16.25 -6.98
C GLY A 13 -4.09 16.87 -7.67
N LEU A 14 -5.28 16.62 -7.12
CA LEU A 14 -6.54 17.25 -7.56
C LEU A 14 -7.17 18.03 -6.41
N LYS A 15 -7.84 19.15 -6.71
CA LYS A 15 -8.70 19.83 -5.73
C LYS A 15 -9.81 18.85 -5.28
N PRO A 16 -10.14 18.77 -3.98
CA PRO A 16 -11.17 17.88 -3.45
C PRO A 16 -12.60 18.39 -3.76
N THR A 17 -12.83 18.94 -4.94
CA THR A 17 -14.13 19.47 -5.38
C THR A 17 -14.72 18.61 -6.52
N GLY A 18 -16.02 18.79 -6.81
CA GLY A 18 -16.77 18.00 -7.81
C GLY A 18 -17.11 16.57 -7.35
N LYS A 19 -17.55 15.69 -8.26
CA LYS A 19 -17.92 14.28 -7.94
C LYS A 19 -16.76 13.57 -7.20
N GLY A 20 -17.07 12.69 -6.24
CA GLY A 20 -16.08 11.94 -5.45
C GLY A 20 -15.05 11.21 -6.31
N ARG A 21 -15.53 10.48 -7.33
CA ARG A 21 -14.71 9.82 -8.37
C ARG A 21 -14.42 10.73 -9.60
N GLY A 22 -14.79 12.00 -9.55
CA GLY A 22 -14.67 12.94 -10.68
C GLY A 22 -13.22 13.21 -11.05
N LYS A 23 -12.83 12.88 -12.29
CA LYS A 23 -11.49 13.03 -12.87
C LYS A 23 -10.39 12.13 -12.28
N CYS A 24 -10.74 11.19 -11.39
CA CYS A 24 -9.83 10.18 -10.83
C CYS A 24 -10.45 8.77 -10.72
N GLY A 25 -11.70 8.58 -11.15
CA GLY A 25 -12.48 7.35 -10.98
C GLY A 25 -12.32 6.28 -12.04
N GLY A 26 -11.47 6.49 -13.04
CA GLY A 26 -11.28 5.53 -14.13
C GLY A 26 -10.51 4.27 -13.73
N GLY A 27 -10.10 4.12 -12.47
CA GLY A 27 -9.42 2.95 -11.95
C GLY A 27 -8.00 2.78 -12.52
N GLY A 28 -7.83 2.62 -13.83
CA GLY A 28 -6.67 2.06 -14.52
C GLY A 28 -5.30 2.76 -14.47
N LYS A 29 -5.09 3.85 -13.70
CA LYS A 29 -3.80 4.59 -13.66
C LYS A 29 -3.17 4.77 -12.27
N GLY A 30 -3.70 4.09 -11.25
CA GLY A 30 -3.11 4.11 -9.91
C GLY A 30 -1.73 3.46 -9.91
N GLN A 31 -0.72 4.14 -9.36
CA GLN A 31 0.61 3.58 -9.15
C GLN A 31 0.65 2.90 -7.78
N VAL A 32 1.26 1.72 -7.73
CA VAL A 32 1.51 1.00 -6.48
C VAL A 32 3.01 0.93 -6.24
N TYR A 33 3.41 1.24 -5.02
CA TYR A 33 4.79 1.13 -4.55
C TYR A 33 4.89 0.00 -3.55
N VAL A 34 6.03 -0.69 -3.55
CA VAL A 34 6.27 -1.80 -2.64
C VAL A 34 7.58 -1.66 -1.92
N ARG A 35 7.60 -2.04 -0.65
CA ARG A 35 8.82 -2.11 0.15
C ARG A 35 8.76 -3.27 1.12
N ARG A 36 9.82 -4.11 1.10
CA ARG A 36 9.99 -5.24 2.01
C ARG A 36 10.81 -4.82 3.22
N GLY A 37 10.44 -5.32 4.39
CA GLY A 37 11.17 -5.13 5.63
C GLY A 37 10.93 -6.24 6.63
N LYS A 38 11.41 -6.03 7.85
CA LYS A 38 11.16 -6.91 8.98
C LYS A 38 10.65 -6.11 10.18
N SER A 39 9.74 -6.71 10.93
CA SER A 39 9.33 -6.25 12.25
C SER A 39 9.08 -7.47 13.12
N HIS A 40 9.44 -7.42 14.40
CA HIS A 40 9.27 -8.54 15.34
C HIS A 40 9.83 -9.88 14.80
N GLY A 41 10.96 -9.82 14.07
CA GLY A 41 11.58 -11.00 13.46
C GLY A 41 10.87 -11.57 12.23
N ARG A 42 9.68 -11.07 11.87
CA ARG A 42 8.86 -11.53 10.74
C ARG A 42 9.04 -10.64 9.51
N VAL A 43 8.89 -11.23 8.31
CA VAL A 43 8.98 -10.49 7.04
C VAL A 43 7.61 -9.91 6.66
N GLY A 44 7.59 -8.60 6.41
CA GLY A 44 6.43 -7.88 5.90
C GLY A 44 6.73 -7.19 4.56
N ILE A 45 5.73 -7.15 3.67
CA ILE A 45 5.76 -6.38 2.43
C ILE A 45 4.68 -5.30 2.50
N LEU A 46 5.09 -4.04 2.54
CA LEU A 46 4.19 -2.91 2.47
C LEU A 46 3.88 -2.58 1.01
N TYR A 47 2.59 -2.50 0.69
CA TYR A 47 2.06 -2.01 -0.58
C TYR A 47 1.39 -0.65 -0.34
N ALA A 48 1.76 0.36 -1.12
CA ALA A 48 1.27 1.73 -0.98
C ALA A 48 0.64 2.23 -2.29
N TYR A 49 -0.55 2.82 -2.17
CA TYR A 49 -1.38 3.30 -3.27
C TYR A 49 -1.48 4.82 -3.20
N TYR A 50 -1.12 5.49 -4.28
CA TYR A 50 -1.29 6.94 -4.39
C TYR A 50 -2.58 7.33 -5.10
N PHE A 51 -3.33 8.24 -4.49
CA PHE A 51 -4.49 8.88 -5.08
C PHE A 51 -4.28 10.40 -5.15
N PRO A 52 -4.58 11.05 -6.30
CA PRO A 52 -4.43 12.50 -6.42
C PRO A 52 -5.29 13.32 -5.45
N LYS A 53 -6.40 12.75 -4.97
CA LYS A 53 -7.29 13.32 -3.95
C LYS A 53 -8.06 12.21 -3.25
N VAL A 54 -8.54 12.50 -2.05
CA VAL A 54 -9.58 11.74 -1.35
C VAL A 54 -10.74 12.67 -0.99
N ARG A 55 -11.95 12.12 -0.96
CA ARG A 55 -13.15 12.76 -0.42
C ARG A 55 -13.91 11.74 0.40
N TRP A 56 -14.56 12.18 1.45
CA TRP A 56 -15.49 11.35 2.22
C TRP A 56 -16.81 12.11 2.41
N ALA A 57 -17.91 11.35 2.46
CA ALA A 57 -19.30 11.84 2.52
C ALA A 57 -19.81 12.60 1.27
N LYS A 58 -21.14 12.62 1.11
CA LYS A 58 -21.86 13.25 -0.01
C LYS A 58 -22.29 14.65 0.40
N GLY A 59 -21.71 15.70 -0.19
CA GLY A 59 -22.20 17.07 -0.02
C GLY A 59 -21.12 18.14 0.19
N ASP A 60 -20.02 17.83 0.89
CA ASP A 60 -19.14 18.89 1.44
C ASP A 60 -17.69 18.70 1.04
N ASP A 61 -16.92 19.79 0.99
CA ASP A 61 -15.48 19.91 0.70
C ASP A 61 -14.55 19.12 1.65
N ASN A 62 -15.12 18.16 2.39
CA ASN A 62 -14.46 17.17 3.22
C ASN A 62 -13.67 16.19 2.34
N GLY A 63 -12.39 16.51 2.24
CA GLY A 63 -11.44 15.84 1.38
C GLY A 63 -10.13 16.59 1.41
N HIS A 64 -9.08 15.96 0.92
CA HIS A 64 -7.82 16.66 0.71
C HIS A 64 -7.15 16.19 -0.57
N ARG A 65 -6.22 17.02 -1.01
CA ARG A 65 -5.30 16.70 -2.09
C ARG A 65 -4.27 15.72 -1.56
N HIS A 66 -3.87 14.76 -2.39
CA HIS A 66 -2.93 13.68 -2.09
C HIS A 66 -3.43 12.76 -0.97
N TYR A 67 -3.61 11.49 -1.31
CA TYR A 67 -3.96 10.48 -0.34
C TYR A 67 -3.13 9.24 -0.61
N TRP A 68 -2.44 8.78 0.42
CA TRP A 68 -1.75 7.51 0.47
C TRP A 68 -2.54 6.54 1.33
N ALA A 69 -2.82 5.37 0.77
CA ALA A 69 -3.29 4.21 1.52
C ALA A 69 -2.24 3.11 1.44
N SER A 70 -2.03 2.37 2.52
CA SER A 70 -1.08 1.25 2.54
C SER A 70 -1.60 0.05 3.29
N THR A 71 -1.23 -1.13 2.81
CA THR A 71 -1.42 -2.42 3.49
C THR A 71 -0.07 -3.10 3.69
N VAL A 72 0.05 -3.91 4.74
CA VAL A 72 1.19 -4.81 4.94
C VAL A 72 0.72 -6.24 4.74
N VAL A 73 1.45 -6.98 3.92
CA VAL A 73 1.29 -8.41 3.74
C VAL A 73 2.38 -9.11 4.53
N TRP A 74 1.96 -9.85 5.55
CA TRP A 74 2.83 -10.64 6.41
C TRP A 74 3.11 -12.00 5.78
N ILE A 75 4.38 -12.40 5.75
CA ILE A 75 4.81 -13.68 5.20
C ILE A 75 4.94 -14.67 6.34
N LYS A 76 4.32 -15.86 6.21
CA LYS A 76 4.44 -16.93 7.21
C LYS A 76 5.83 -17.55 7.26
N GLN A 77 6.44 -17.83 6.11
CA GLN A 77 7.76 -18.42 6.03
C GLN A 77 8.54 -17.86 4.84
N TRP A 78 9.74 -17.36 5.11
CA TRP A 78 10.67 -16.90 4.08
C TRP A 78 11.83 -17.89 3.88
N GLY A 79 12.11 -18.32 2.65
CA GLY A 79 13.40 -18.93 2.28
C GLY A 79 13.55 -20.47 2.35
N SER A 80 12.49 -21.26 2.62
CA SER A 80 12.49 -22.73 2.42
C SER A 80 11.78 -23.13 1.12
N PRO A 81 12.02 -24.33 0.53
CA PRO A 81 11.24 -24.81 -0.62
C PRO A 81 9.75 -24.82 -0.24
N ALA A 82 9.02 -23.86 -0.79
CA ALA A 82 7.73 -23.43 -0.28
C ALA A 82 6.63 -24.46 -0.61
N SER A 83 6.03 -25.06 0.42
CA SER A 83 4.66 -25.59 0.30
C SER A 83 3.61 -24.60 0.79
N ASP A 84 3.95 -23.67 1.70
CA ASP A 84 2.94 -22.85 2.38
C ASP A 84 3.35 -21.37 2.49
N ILE A 85 2.90 -20.56 1.54
CA ILE A 85 2.79 -19.11 1.70
C ILE A 85 1.34 -18.84 2.11
N SER A 86 1.13 -18.25 3.28
CA SER A 86 -0.21 -17.82 3.72
C SER A 86 -0.23 -16.31 3.88
N PHE A 87 -1.36 -15.73 3.48
CA PHE A 87 -1.63 -14.31 3.37
C PHE A 87 -2.72 -13.95 4.35
N GLY A 88 -2.59 -12.81 5.00
CA GLY A 88 -3.67 -12.18 5.75
C GLY A 88 -3.39 -10.69 5.84
N PRO A 89 -4.24 -9.81 5.30
CA PRO A 89 -4.36 -8.47 5.86
C PRO A 89 -5.04 -8.60 7.22
N SER A 90 -4.84 -7.65 8.14
CA SER A 90 -5.39 -7.66 9.50
C SER A 90 -6.91 -7.78 9.63
N ASN A 91 -7.65 -7.86 8.52
CA ASN A 91 -9.09 -8.05 8.48
C ASN A 91 -9.61 -9.01 7.39
N ALA A 92 -8.77 -9.66 6.54
CA ALA A 92 -9.30 -10.58 5.51
C ALA A 92 -9.04 -12.04 5.87
N GLY A 93 -10.10 -12.82 5.74
CA GLY A 93 -10.11 -14.26 5.99
C GLY A 93 -9.00 -15.01 5.26
N ALA A 94 -8.59 -16.09 5.90
CA ALA A 94 -7.40 -16.90 5.63
C ALA A 94 -7.54 -17.82 4.40
N ASP A 95 -7.87 -17.26 3.23
CA ASP A 95 -7.89 -18.03 1.98
C ASP A 95 -6.68 -17.72 1.11
N LYS A 96 -6.04 -18.80 0.66
CA LYS A 96 -4.79 -18.98 -0.10
C LYS A 96 -4.64 -18.15 -1.38
N ALA A 97 -4.77 -16.83 -1.31
CA ALA A 97 -4.57 -15.94 -2.43
C ALA A 97 -3.18 -15.30 -2.34
N THR A 98 -2.30 -15.61 -3.30
CA THR A 98 -1.02 -14.91 -3.47
C THR A 98 -1.15 -13.42 -3.82
N HIS A 99 -2.38 -12.98 -4.02
CA HIS A 99 -2.78 -11.65 -4.41
C HIS A 99 -3.94 -11.21 -3.50
N PRO A 100 -3.65 -10.62 -2.33
CA PRO A 100 -4.70 -10.15 -1.43
C PRO A 100 -5.55 -9.09 -2.14
N LYS A 101 -6.86 -9.29 -2.13
CA LYS A 101 -7.80 -8.33 -2.71
C LYS A 101 -8.19 -7.31 -1.65
N VAL A 102 -7.81 -6.06 -1.88
CA VAL A 102 -8.19 -4.92 -1.06
C VAL A 102 -9.11 -3.99 -1.83
N GLN A 103 -10.02 -3.34 -1.12
CA GLN A 103 -10.82 -2.24 -1.64
C GLN A 103 -10.45 -0.96 -0.89
N ILE A 104 -10.46 0.15 -1.61
CA ILE A 104 -10.27 1.48 -1.04
C ILE A 104 -11.52 2.28 -1.38
N HIS A 105 -12.31 2.58 -0.36
CA HIS A 105 -13.52 3.38 -0.47
C HIS A 105 -13.36 4.63 0.39
N ASP A 106 -13.57 5.79 -0.22
CA ASP A 106 -13.31 7.09 0.40
C ASP A 106 -11.90 7.16 1.00
N ASN A 107 -11.78 7.27 2.32
CA ASN A 107 -10.53 7.32 3.08
C ASN A 107 -10.24 6.02 3.87
N ALA A 108 -10.89 4.92 3.54
CA ALA A 108 -10.73 3.64 4.23
C ALA A 108 -10.26 2.56 3.25
N MET A 109 -9.29 1.77 3.69
CA MET A 109 -8.89 0.56 3.00
C MET A 109 -9.38 -0.65 3.81
N SER A 110 -9.97 -1.62 3.12
CA SER A 110 -10.51 -2.84 3.75
C SER A 110 -10.29 -4.06 2.84
N PRO A 111 -10.47 -5.28 3.36
CA PRO A 111 -10.65 -6.47 2.53
C PRO A 111 -11.73 -6.24 1.47
N PHE A 112 -11.51 -6.75 0.26
CA PHE A 112 -12.49 -6.72 -0.81
C PHE A 112 -13.69 -7.61 -0.48
N LYS A 113 -14.91 -7.04 -0.55
CA LYS A 113 -16.15 -7.73 -0.16
C LYS A 113 -16.98 -8.26 -1.34
N GLY A 114 -16.50 -8.13 -2.58
CA GLY A 114 -17.18 -8.67 -3.76
C GLY A 114 -18.22 -7.75 -4.42
N GLU A 115 -18.55 -6.61 -3.80
CA GLU A 115 -19.63 -5.72 -4.26
C GLU A 115 -19.31 -5.00 -5.60
N ASP A 116 -18.03 -4.85 -5.95
CA ASP A 116 -17.53 -4.19 -7.18
C ASP A 116 -16.68 -5.17 -8.05
N GLY A 117 -17.19 -6.40 -8.27
CA GLY A 117 -16.49 -7.54 -8.89
C GLY A 117 -15.72 -7.25 -10.18
N ASP A 118 -16.23 -6.38 -11.06
CA ASP A 118 -15.65 -6.07 -12.36
C ASP A 118 -14.53 -5.00 -12.31
N SER A 119 -14.23 -4.43 -11.13
CA SER A 119 -13.29 -3.31 -10.96
C SER A 119 -12.03 -3.67 -10.15
N VAL A 120 -11.68 -4.95 -10.06
CA VAL A 120 -10.39 -5.38 -9.49
C VAL A 120 -9.30 -5.19 -10.54
N TYR A 121 -8.31 -4.34 -10.22
CA TYR A 121 -7.22 -4.01 -11.14
C TYR A 121 -5.89 -4.55 -10.63
N ASP A 122 -5.20 -5.30 -11.48
CA ASP A 122 -3.77 -5.54 -11.33
C ASP A 122 -3.00 -4.24 -11.61
N ARG A 123 -1.90 -4.05 -10.88
CA ARG A 123 -1.13 -2.82 -10.90
C ARG A 123 0.34 -3.12 -11.14
N THR A 124 0.98 -2.29 -11.95
CA THR A 124 2.43 -2.28 -12.04
C THR A 124 3.00 -1.86 -10.69
N LEU A 125 3.84 -2.72 -10.12
CA LEU A 125 4.53 -2.45 -8.86
C LEU A 125 5.88 -1.78 -9.12
N VAL A 126 6.21 -0.78 -8.32
CA VAL A 126 7.55 -0.18 -8.30
C VAL A 126 8.14 -0.38 -6.91
N SER A 127 9.28 -1.08 -6.83
CA SER A 127 9.99 -1.26 -5.56
C SER A 127 10.68 0.02 -5.12
N TRP A 128 10.65 0.36 -3.83
CA TRP A 128 11.44 1.45 -3.25
C TRP A 128 12.92 1.35 -3.65
N THR A 129 13.49 0.14 -3.61
CA THR A 129 14.90 -0.11 -3.94
C THR A 129 15.22 -0.01 -5.44
N SER A 130 14.20 0.11 -6.28
CA SER A 130 14.36 0.24 -7.74
C SER A 130 14.07 1.67 -8.21
N LEU A 131 13.72 2.58 -7.31
CA LEU A 131 13.56 3.99 -7.64
C LEU A 131 14.93 4.62 -7.92
N PRO A 132 15.04 5.49 -8.94
CA PRO A 132 16.14 6.43 -9.05
C PRO A 132 16.25 7.28 -7.78
N VAL A 133 17.48 7.70 -7.44
CA VAL A 133 17.76 8.48 -6.23
C VAL A 133 16.88 9.73 -6.17
N GLU A 134 16.73 10.42 -7.30
CA GLU A 134 15.93 11.64 -7.42
C GLU A 134 14.45 11.37 -7.09
N ALA A 135 13.92 10.21 -7.48
CA ALA A 135 12.53 9.85 -7.18
C ALA A 135 12.34 9.47 -5.71
N SER A 136 13.31 8.80 -5.09
CA SER A 136 13.26 8.48 -3.66
C SER A 136 13.39 9.73 -2.78
N GLU A 137 14.30 10.65 -3.10
CA GLU A 137 14.46 11.93 -2.39
C GLU A 137 13.19 12.78 -2.51
N ALA A 138 12.66 12.89 -3.71
CA ALA A 138 11.42 13.60 -4.00
C ALA A 138 10.26 13.06 -3.12
N LEU A 139 10.09 11.74 -3.03
CA LEU A 139 9.09 11.11 -2.17
C LEU A 139 9.37 11.28 -0.67
N ALA A 140 10.64 11.34 -0.26
CA ALA A 140 11.04 11.56 1.12
C ALA A 140 10.74 12.99 1.60
N ASP A 141 10.95 13.98 0.73
CA ASP A 141 10.73 15.40 1.01
C ASP A 141 9.28 15.83 0.84
N ALA A 142 8.43 14.97 0.28
CA ALA A 142 7.05 15.29 -0.01
C ALA A 142 6.24 15.55 1.26
N ASN A 143 5.94 16.83 1.52
CA ASN A 143 5.06 17.24 2.60
C ASN A 143 3.61 17.37 2.09
N TYR A 144 2.81 16.32 2.27
CA TYR A 144 1.37 16.41 2.08
C TYR A 144 0.72 16.72 3.43
N TYR A 145 0.18 17.94 3.59
CA TYR A 145 -0.41 18.43 4.84
C TYR A 145 -1.33 17.44 5.59
N ALA A 146 -2.00 16.53 4.87
CA ALA A 146 -2.94 15.56 5.42
C ALA A 146 -2.60 14.09 5.10
N SER A 147 -1.39 13.80 4.56
CA SER A 147 -0.98 12.42 4.23
C SER A 147 0.54 12.29 4.22
N GLN A 148 1.08 11.11 4.44
CA GLN A 148 2.52 10.88 4.40
C GLN A 148 2.81 9.70 3.50
N VAL A 149 3.97 9.73 2.83
CA VAL A 149 4.44 8.60 2.03
C VAL A 149 4.84 7.49 3.01
N PRO A 150 4.16 6.32 3.02
CA PRO A 150 4.31 5.36 4.12
C PRO A 150 5.56 4.48 4.01
N PHE A 151 6.29 4.55 2.90
CA PHE A 151 7.41 3.65 2.59
C PHE A 151 8.76 4.36 2.43
N THR A 152 8.86 5.62 2.84
CA THR A 152 10.15 6.33 2.95
C THR A 152 10.97 5.74 4.09
N ASP A 153 12.27 6.00 4.12
CA ASP A 153 13.14 5.51 5.21
C ASP A 153 12.68 5.99 6.60
N ALA A 154 12.13 7.20 6.69
CA ALA A 154 11.64 7.78 7.93
C ALA A 154 10.34 7.15 8.45
N ASN A 155 9.48 6.65 7.56
CA ASN A 155 8.12 6.21 7.91
C ASN A 155 7.94 4.69 7.87
N PHE A 156 8.76 3.98 7.10
CA PHE A 156 8.52 2.58 6.77
C PHE A 156 8.45 1.66 8.00
N GLN A 157 9.36 1.83 8.95
CA GLN A 157 9.42 0.94 10.11
C GLN A 157 8.18 1.12 11.01
N SER A 158 7.76 2.36 11.28
CA SER A 158 6.57 2.61 12.12
C SER A 158 5.30 2.08 11.47
N GLN A 159 5.20 2.09 10.13
CA GLN A 159 4.10 1.46 9.41
C GLN A 159 4.10 -0.07 9.53
N LEU A 160 5.28 -0.71 9.48
CA LEU A 160 5.38 -2.15 9.72
C LEU A 160 4.99 -2.51 11.15
N ASP A 161 5.52 -1.79 12.13
CA ASP A 161 5.26 -2.06 13.55
C ASP A 161 3.79 -1.86 13.90
N ALA A 162 3.14 -0.82 13.37
CA ALA A 162 1.72 -0.56 13.58
C ALA A 162 0.78 -1.60 12.92
N ALA A 163 1.23 -2.22 11.82
CA ALA A 163 0.44 -3.22 11.09
C ALA A 163 0.68 -4.65 11.57
N TYR A 164 1.65 -4.87 12.47
CA TYR A 164 1.96 -6.18 13.01
C TYR A 164 0.86 -6.65 13.97
N GLN A 165 0.55 -7.93 13.93
CA GLN A 165 -0.33 -8.61 14.89
C GLN A 165 0.31 -9.96 15.23
N ASP A 166 0.46 -10.26 16.52
CA ASP A 166 1.08 -11.50 16.98
C ASP A 166 0.26 -12.74 16.59
N ASP A 167 -1.06 -12.61 16.58
CA ASP A 167 -2.02 -13.69 16.31
C ASP A 167 -1.87 -14.32 14.90
N PHE A 168 -1.27 -13.61 13.95
CA PHE A 168 -0.93 -14.16 12.63
C PHE A 168 0.06 -15.33 12.71
N TYR A 169 0.77 -15.44 13.84
CA TYR A 169 1.92 -16.32 14.03
C TYR A 169 1.80 -17.26 15.23
N ASP A 170 0.65 -17.31 15.92
CA ASP A 170 0.44 -18.17 17.10
C ASP A 170 0.80 -19.65 16.84
N ASP A 171 0.53 -20.15 15.63
CA ASP A 171 0.83 -21.52 15.20
C ASP A 171 2.08 -21.64 14.30
N VAL A 172 2.85 -20.56 14.15
CA VAL A 172 4.00 -20.50 13.23
C VAL A 172 5.30 -20.48 14.03
N PRO A 173 6.15 -21.52 13.93
CA PRO A 173 7.47 -21.51 14.55
C PRO A 173 8.29 -20.27 14.17
N GLU A 174 9.27 -19.91 15.00
CA GLU A 174 10.24 -18.88 14.62
C GLU A 174 10.87 -19.20 13.25
N GLU A 175 11.10 -18.17 12.42
CA GLU A 175 11.66 -18.39 11.09
C GLU A 175 12.99 -19.15 11.20
N PRO A 176 13.14 -20.31 10.54
CA PRO A 176 14.39 -21.04 10.57
C PRO A 176 15.49 -20.18 9.94
N VAL A 177 16.64 -20.10 10.60
CA VAL A 177 17.81 -19.42 10.03
C VAL A 177 18.23 -20.19 8.78
N CYS A 178 17.98 -19.63 7.59
CA CYS A 178 18.54 -20.15 6.36
C CYS A 178 20.07 -20.14 6.47
N LYS A 179 20.68 -21.33 6.56
CA LYS A 179 22.14 -21.45 6.42
C LYS A 179 22.48 -21.02 4.99
N LYS A 180 23.23 -19.91 4.88
CA LYS A 180 23.78 -19.44 3.60
C LYS A 180 24.78 -20.44 3.06
#